data_AF-A0A2P4SI85-F1
#
_entry.id   AF-A0A2P4SI85-F1
#
_cell.length_a   1.000
_cell.length_b   1.000
_cell.length_c   1.000
_cell.angle_alpha   90.00
_cell.angle_beta   90.00
_cell.angle_gamma   90.00
#
_symmetry.space_group_name_H-M   'P 1'
#
loop_
_entity.id
_entity.type
_entity.pdbx_description
1 polymer ?
#
loop_
_entity_poly.entity_id
_entity_poly.type
_entity_poly.pdbx_seq_one_letter_code
_entity_poly.pdbx_strand_id
1 'polypeptide(L)'
;MNNMIWTCSNDYIDQWCNPGNQAFHCVCQRLGVSHVITEPKGDATTTNEVINQLLHHVGAMCIHQLNLLAASNNLPITNFLGKQHPIEAHHLSSICDIMEKAMVNGDTCIIRCILVVFQVVFKFFFSPQTERNRDIVRRSGLLLWQLLMAPRDQICAEIQKEVCLAISSGLNILYPGEAEINNLLKLVLTEGERNSGLSQLRDVILTNLAEQLQNNRFGSEDDDHYRLNDELLHYILKIVVRESCVLITKCQTVSKDDFQRLLSTVPAASSCLRYLMAVQNHLLSNTILIKPDENDDSDSSLQGETLKELKTSILSLATQILTGCDEVLEMLQQVTTALINSDIADREQRLKGLEQITKATMLGHLLPVLLTSLMHPNLQTLTMADALMPQLVQLVLYTSQ
;
A
#
# COMPACT_ATOMS: atom_id res chain seq x y z
N MET A 1 -9.06 -8.74 7.82
CA MET A 1 -9.64 -10.03 7.39
C MET A 1 -9.64 -10.04 5.88
N ASN A 2 -8.96 -11.02 5.25
CA ASN A 2 -8.61 -10.99 3.82
C ASN A 2 -9.73 -11.45 2.87
N ASN A 3 -10.99 -11.51 3.34
CA ASN A 3 -12.15 -11.97 2.57
C ASN A 3 -11.97 -13.36 1.90
N MET A 4 -11.11 -14.21 2.46
CA MET A 4 -10.83 -15.57 1.99
C MET A 4 -11.57 -16.59 2.85
N ILE A 5 -12.26 -17.51 2.19
CA ILE A 5 -12.90 -18.68 2.79
C ILE A 5 -11.93 -19.86 2.63
N TRP A 6 -11.58 -20.47 3.76
CA TRP A 6 -10.76 -21.67 3.78
C TRP A 6 -11.69 -22.87 3.94
N THR A 7 -11.64 -23.81 3.00
CA THR A 7 -12.34 -25.08 3.08
C THR A 7 -11.31 -26.18 3.29
N CYS A 8 -11.45 -26.93 4.37
CA CYS A 8 -10.56 -28.04 4.69
C CYS A 8 -11.35 -29.35 4.62
N SER A 9 -10.75 -30.35 3.97
CA SER A 9 -11.16 -31.76 3.97
C SER A 9 -9.97 -32.59 4.47
N ASN A 10 -10.17 -33.90 4.69
CA ASN A 10 -9.11 -34.77 5.21
C ASN A 10 -7.84 -34.80 4.33
N ASP A 11 -7.98 -34.56 3.03
CA ASP A 11 -6.88 -34.67 2.06
C ASP A 11 -6.48 -33.32 1.44
N TYR A 12 -7.33 -32.30 1.51
CA TYR A 12 -7.13 -31.02 0.82
C TYR A 12 -7.54 -29.82 1.65
N ILE A 13 -6.74 -28.77 1.57
CA ILE A 13 -7.08 -27.43 2.01
C ILE A 13 -7.17 -26.57 0.76
N ASP A 14 -8.35 -26.00 0.53
CA ASP A 14 -8.61 -25.05 -0.55
C ASP A 14 -8.95 -23.68 0.02
N GLN A 15 -8.63 -22.65 -0.77
CA GLN A 15 -8.83 -21.26 -0.42
C GLN A 15 -9.57 -20.55 -1.55
N TRP A 16 -10.72 -19.94 -1.25
CA TRP A 16 -11.55 -19.24 -2.22
C TRP A 16 -11.82 -17.81 -1.74
N CYS A 17 -11.82 -16.83 -2.65
CA CYS A 17 -12.31 -15.49 -2.32
C CYS A 17 -13.82 -15.58 -2.03
N ASN A 18 -14.30 -14.94 -0.96
CA ASN A 18 -15.72 -14.73 -0.75
C ASN A 18 -16.24 -13.75 -1.82
N PRO A 19 -17.03 -14.21 -2.82
CA PRO A 19 -17.57 -13.33 -3.84
C PRO A 19 -18.77 -12.52 -3.32
N GLY A 20 -19.22 -12.80 -2.09
CA GLY A 20 -20.35 -12.16 -1.46
C GLY A 20 -20.09 -10.70 -1.15
N ASN A 21 -21.17 -9.92 -1.16
CA ASN A 21 -21.15 -8.53 -0.75
C ASN A 21 -20.72 -8.40 0.72
N GLN A 22 -20.05 -7.28 1.03
CA GLN A 22 -19.78 -6.92 2.42
C GLN A 22 -21.10 -6.90 3.20
N ALA A 23 -21.07 -7.41 4.44
CA ALA A 23 -22.23 -7.39 5.31
C ALA A 23 -22.76 -5.96 5.46
N PHE A 24 -24.09 -5.81 5.43
CA PHE A 24 -24.74 -4.49 5.36
C PHE A 24 -24.34 -3.55 6.52
N HIS A 25 -24.12 -4.09 7.72
CA HIS A 25 -23.66 -3.29 8.86
C HIS A 25 -22.24 -2.71 8.65
N CYS A 26 -21.33 -3.43 7.96
CA CYS A 26 -20.01 -2.92 7.60
C CYS A 26 -20.11 -1.79 6.57
N VAL A 27 -21.01 -1.93 5.59
CA VAL A 27 -21.30 -0.90 4.58
C VAL A 27 -21.82 0.37 5.26
N CYS A 28 -22.80 0.22 6.17
CA CYS A 28 -23.37 1.34 6.93
C CYS A 28 -22.31 2.00 7.82
N GLN A 29 -21.47 1.22 8.50
CA GLN A 29 -20.37 1.73 9.32
C GLN A 29 -19.39 2.54 8.48
N ARG A 30 -19.05 2.09 7.26
CA ARG A 30 -18.15 2.80 6.33
C ARG A 30 -18.75 4.10 5.79
N LEU A 31 -20.06 4.15 5.59
CA LEU A 31 -20.78 5.35 5.16
C LEU A 31 -21.12 6.30 6.31
N GLY A 32 -21.07 5.84 7.57
CA GLY A 32 -21.44 6.63 8.74
C GLY A 32 -22.96 6.73 8.98
N VAL A 33 -23.72 5.81 8.39
CA VAL A 33 -25.19 5.81 8.44
C VAL A 33 -25.72 4.68 9.33
N SER A 34 -26.97 4.80 9.80
CA SER A 34 -27.58 3.80 10.67
C SER A 34 -27.83 2.48 9.93
N HIS A 35 -27.50 1.34 10.54
CA HIS A 35 -27.83 0.02 9.98
C HIS A 35 -29.32 -0.33 10.05
N VAL A 36 -30.13 0.49 10.73
CA VAL A 36 -31.58 0.31 10.85
C VAL A 36 -32.27 1.14 9.77
N ILE A 37 -32.73 0.47 8.71
CA ILE A 37 -33.60 1.08 7.70
C ILE A 37 -35.01 1.12 8.30
N THR A 38 -35.52 2.33 8.54
CA THR A 38 -36.92 2.51 8.94
C THR A 38 -37.77 2.70 7.70
N GLU A 39 -38.89 1.97 7.63
CA GLU A 39 -39.89 2.20 6.58
C GLU A 39 -40.63 3.52 6.90
N PRO A 40 -40.83 4.40 5.90
CA PRO A 40 -41.55 5.65 6.11
C PRO A 40 -43.00 5.34 6.50
N LYS A 41 -43.42 5.78 7.69
CA LYS A 41 -44.75 5.47 8.26
C LYS A 41 -45.88 6.40 7.80
N GLY A 42 -45.81 6.98 6.60
CA GLY A 42 -46.87 7.84 6.05
C GLY A 42 -46.56 8.41 4.65
N ASP A 43 -47.53 9.13 4.08
CA ASP A 43 -47.46 9.71 2.72
C ASP A 43 -46.52 10.93 2.59
N ALA A 44 -46.05 11.51 3.71
CA ALA A 44 -45.15 12.66 3.74
C ALA A 44 -43.85 12.33 4.48
N THR A 45 -42.75 12.24 3.74
CA THR A 45 -41.40 11.94 4.25
C THR A 45 -40.56 13.22 4.34
N THR A 46 -39.75 13.35 5.38
CA THR A 46 -38.85 14.51 5.51
C THR A 46 -37.71 14.45 4.50
N THR A 47 -37.22 15.61 4.02
CA THR A 47 -36.11 15.67 3.07
C THR A 47 -34.84 14.98 3.61
N ASN A 48 -34.57 15.07 4.92
CA ASN A 48 -33.44 14.40 5.55
C ASN A 48 -33.53 12.87 5.47
N GLU A 49 -34.73 12.33 5.59
CA GLU A 49 -34.95 10.89 5.51
C GLU A 49 -34.81 10.38 4.07
N VAL A 50 -35.26 11.18 3.09
CA VAL A 50 -34.97 10.92 1.67
C VAL A 50 -33.47 10.96 1.39
N ILE A 51 -32.75 11.98 1.88
CA ILE A 51 -31.30 12.09 1.72
C ILE A 51 -30.59 10.88 2.34
N ASN A 52 -30.95 10.49 3.56
CA ASN A 52 -30.36 9.31 4.21
C ASN A 52 -30.57 8.03 3.41
N GLN A 53 -31.77 7.79 2.89
CA GLN A 53 -32.06 6.63 2.04
C GLN A 53 -31.25 6.67 0.73
N LEU A 54 -31.10 7.84 0.12
CA LEU A 54 -30.26 8.01 -1.07
C LEU A 54 -28.78 7.75 -0.77
N LEU A 55 -28.25 8.24 0.37
CA LEU A 55 -26.88 7.97 0.81
C LEU A 55 -26.65 6.47 1.03
N HIS A 56 -27.62 5.79 1.65
CA HIS A 56 -27.58 4.33 1.79
C HIS A 56 -27.50 3.64 0.44
N HIS A 57 -28.39 3.99 -0.48
CA HIS A 57 -28.47 3.31 -1.77
C HIS A 57 -27.23 3.59 -2.64
N VAL A 58 -26.88 4.85 -2.85
CA VAL A 58 -25.75 5.27 -3.68
C VAL A 58 -24.44 4.78 -3.06
N GLY A 59 -24.24 5.01 -1.75
CA GLY A 59 -23.04 4.58 -1.05
C GLY A 59 -22.86 3.06 -1.07
N ALA A 60 -23.92 2.29 -0.83
CA ALA A 60 -23.85 0.83 -0.88
C ALA A 60 -23.55 0.31 -2.28
N MET A 61 -24.16 0.89 -3.31
CA MET A 61 -23.84 0.56 -4.71
C MET A 61 -22.38 0.85 -5.05
N CYS A 62 -21.85 2.01 -4.64
CA CYS A 62 -20.45 2.35 -4.86
C CYS A 62 -19.51 1.39 -4.13
N ILE A 63 -19.79 1.04 -2.87
CA ILE A 63 -18.98 0.07 -2.11
C ILE A 63 -19.02 -1.31 -2.76
N HIS A 64 -20.19 -1.76 -3.20
CA HIS A 64 -20.32 -3.02 -3.94
C HIS A 64 -19.45 -3.02 -5.19
N GLN A 65 -19.52 -1.93 -5.98
CA GLN A 65 -18.72 -1.78 -7.19
C GLN A 65 -17.21 -1.79 -6.91
N LEU A 66 -16.76 -1.14 -5.83
CA LEU A 66 -15.36 -1.18 -5.41
C LEU A 66 -14.90 -2.58 -4.99
N ASN A 67 -15.75 -3.34 -4.29
CA ASN A 67 -15.42 -4.69 -3.86
C ASN A 67 -15.37 -5.68 -5.03
N LEU A 68 -16.29 -5.56 -6.00
CA LEU A 68 -16.27 -6.37 -7.21
C LEU A 68 -14.93 -6.23 -7.95
N LEU A 69 -14.39 -5.01 -8.04
CA LEU A 69 -13.07 -4.78 -8.62
C LEU A 69 -11.94 -5.46 -7.86
N ALA A 70 -11.95 -5.30 -6.54
CA ALA A 70 -10.90 -5.87 -5.70
C ALA A 70 -10.86 -7.40 -5.83
N ALA A 71 -12.01 -8.03 -6.08
CA ALA A 71 -12.10 -9.46 -6.35
C ALA A 71 -11.77 -9.86 -7.80
N SER A 72 -11.90 -8.94 -8.77
CA SER A 72 -11.84 -9.23 -10.21
C SER A 72 -10.49 -8.96 -10.88
N ASN A 73 -9.38 -8.89 -10.14
CA ASN A 73 -8.03 -8.63 -10.69
C ASN A 73 -7.60 -9.59 -11.84
N ASN A 74 -8.35 -10.66 -12.13
CA ASN A 74 -8.01 -11.69 -13.13
C ASN A 74 -9.04 -11.90 -14.26
N LEU A 75 -10.06 -11.06 -14.43
CA LEU A 75 -11.05 -11.20 -15.54
C LEU A 75 -11.31 -9.87 -16.24
N PRO A 76 -11.44 -9.85 -17.59
CA PRO A 76 -11.86 -8.66 -18.30
C PRO A 76 -13.29 -8.29 -17.87
N ILE A 77 -13.40 -7.17 -17.15
CA ILE A 77 -14.63 -6.60 -16.59
C ILE A 77 -15.66 -6.20 -17.68
N THR A 78 -15.32 -6.39 -18.96
CA THR A 78 -16.13 -6.03 -20.12
C THR A 78 -17.47 -6.78 -20.22
N ASN A 79 -17.63 -7.93 -19.57
CA ASN A 79 -18.82 -8.77 -19.78
C ASN A 79 -19.96 -8.61 -18.75
N PHE A 80 -19.74 -7.98 -17.59
CA PHE A 80 -20.80 -7.86 -16.56
C PHE A 80 -21.39 -6.46 -16.38
N LEU A 81 -20.77 -5.43 -16.96
CA LEU A 81 -21.23 -4.05 -16.86
C LEU A 81 -21.63 -3.58 -18.26
N GLY A 82 -22.93 -3.67 -18.57
CA GLY A 82 -23.47 -3.19 -19.84
C GLY A 82 -22.99 -1.77 -20.13
N LYS A 83 -22.47 -1.55 -21.36
CA LYS A 83 -22.12 -0.27 -21.99
C LYS A 83 -22.01 0.91 -21.00
N GLN A 84 -20.90 0.97 -20.26
CA GLN A 84 -20.61 2.09 -19.38
C GLN A 84 -20.42 3.35 -20.23
N HIS A 85 -21.29 4.34 -20.01
CA HIS A 85 -21.09 5.67 -20.56
C HIS A 85 -20.19 6.45 -19.59
N PRO A 86 -19.20 7.21 -20.10
CA PRO A 86 -18.41 8.08 -19.24
C PRO A 86 -19.35 9.06 -18.51
N ILE A 87 -19.08 9.30 -17.23
CA ILE A 87 -19.80 10.31 -16.46
C ILE A 87 -19.58 11.66 -17.13
N GLU A 88 -20.69 12.32 -17.46
CA GLU A 88 -20.65 13.66 -18.01
C GLU A 88 -20.09 14.66 -17.00
N ALA A 89 -19.36 15.66 -17.52
CA ALA A 89 -18.71 16.71 -16.73
C ALA A 89 -19.66 17.38 -15.72
N HIS A 90 -20.92 17.58 -16.10
CA HIS A 90 -21.91 18.26 -15.29
C HIS A 90 -22.29 17.48 -14.01
N HIS A 91 -22.26 16.14 -14.07
CA HIS A 91 -22.48 15.29 -12.90
C HIS A 91 -21.32 15.38 -11.91
N LEU A 92 -20.07 15.34 -12.38
CA LEU A 92 -18.91 15.50 -11.50
C LEU A 92 -18.88 16.90 -10.86
N SER A 93 -19.26 17.95 -11.61
CA SER A 93 -19.45 19.29 -11.04
C SER A 93 -20.47 19.28 -9.91
N SER A 94 -21.63 18.64 -10.11
CA SER A 94 -22.68 18.54 -9.11
C SER A 94 -22.22 17.77 -7.86
N ILE A 95 -21.41 16.71 -8.04
CA ILE A 95 -20.80 15.97 -6.94
C ILE A 95 -19.87 16.88 -6.12
N CYS A 96 -19.06 17.73 -6.79
CA CYS A 96 -18.21 18.71 -6.11
C CYS A 96 -19.05 19.75 -5.35
N ASP A 97 -20.15 20.24 -5.92
CA ASP A 97 -21.04 21.19 -5.27
C ASP A 97 -21.67 20.60 -3.99
N ILE A 98 -22.07 19.32 -4.04
CA ILE A 98 -22.59 18.60 -2.86
C ILE A 98 -21.50 18.45 -1.79
N MET A 99 -20.28 18.07 -2.19
CA MET A 99 -19.14 17.96 -1.27
C MET A 99 -18.86 19.29 -0.56
N GLU A 100 -18.75 20.38 -1.31
CA GLU A 100 -18.50 21.71 -0.74
C GLU A 100 -19.56 22.11 0.28
N LYS A 101 -20.84 21.91 -0.07
CA LYS A 101 -21.94 22.21 0.85
C LYS A 101 -21.90 21.34 2.09
N ALA A 102 -21.57 20.06 1.96
CA ALA A 102 -21.43 19.14 3.08
C ALA A 102 -20.26 19.52 4.00
N MET A 103 -19.12 19.94 3.43
CA MET A 103 -17.96 20.44 4.17
C MET A 103 -18.29 21.71 4.95
N VAL A 104 -18.99 22.67 4.34
CA VAL A 104 -19.42 23.91 5.02
C VAL A 104 -20.39 23.61 6.17
N ASN A 105 -21.30 22.66 5.97
CA ASN A 105 -22.29 22.28 6.97
C ASN A 105 -21.75 21.31 8.05
N GLY A 106 -20.55 20.75 7.87
CA GLY A 106 -20.00 19.72 8.74
C GLY A 106 -20.76 18.38 8.69
N ASP A 107 -21.44 18.07 7.58
CA ASP A 107 -22.20 16.83 7.44
C ASP A 107 -21.27 15.65 7.12
N THR A 108 -20.83 14.96 8.17
CA THR A 108 -19.89 13.85 8.06
C THR A 108 -20.43 12.68 7.24
N CYS A 109 -21.74 12.43 7.23
CA CYS A 109 -22.34 11.31 6.52
C CYS A 109 -22.31 11.56 5.01
N ILE A 110 -22.69 12.76 4.59
CA ILE A 110 -22.61 13.16 3.18
C ILE A 110 -21.15 13.20 2.72
N ILE A 111 -20.24 13.80 3.51
CA ILE A 111 -18.80 13.83 3.16
C ILE A 111 -18.28 12.41 2.90
N ARG A 112 -18.52 11.47 3.82
CA ARG A 112 -18.07 10.08 3.67
C ARG A 112 -18.66 9.40 2.44
N CYS A 113 -19.95 9.57 2.20
CA CYS A 113 -20.60 9.01 1.03
C CYS A 113 -20.01 9.57 -0.28
N ILE A 114 -19.78 10.89 -0.36
CA ILE A 114 -19.22 11.50 -1.56
C ILE A 114 -17.75 11.08 -1.78
N LEU A 115 -16.96 10.89 -0.72
CA LEU A 115 -15.60 10.34 -0.84
C LEU A 115 -15.59 8.93 -1.44
N VAL A 116 -16.56 8.08 -1.06
CA VAL A 116 -16.76 6.76 -1.65
C VAL A 116 -17.20 6.88 -3.12
N VAL A 117 -18.06 7.84 -3.44
CA VAL A 117 -18.45 8.12 -4.84
C VAL A 117 -17.22 8.55 -5.64
N PHE A 118 -16.36 9.44 -5.14
CA PHE A 118 -15.13 9.85 -5.82
C PHE A 118 -14.22 8.67 -6.15
N GLN A 119 -14.06 7.69 -5.25
CA GLN A 119 -13.28 6.48 -5.52
C GLN A 119 -13.78 5.74 -6.77
N VAL A 120 -15.10 5.58 -6.91
CA VAL A 120 -15.71 4.93 -8.07
C VAL A 120 -15.60 5.81 -9.32
N VAL A 121 -15.93 7.10 -9.21
CA VAL A 121 -15.93 8.01 -10.36
C VAL A 121 -14.53 8.12 -10.99
N PHE A 122 -13.50 8.26 -10.16
CA PHE A 122 -12.13 8.31 -10.66
C PHE A 122 -11.66 6.98 -11.24
N LYS A 123 -12.07 5.84 -10.66
CA LYS A 123 -11.57 4.55 -11.14
C LYS A 123 -12.23 4.08 -12.45
N PHE A 124 -13.47 4.47 -12.71
CA PHE A 124 -14.27 3.86 -13.79
C PHE A 124 -14.79 4.81 -14.85
N PHE A 125 -15.20 6.01 -14.45
CA PHE A 125 -16.22 6.71 -15.20
C PHE A 125 -15.74 8.00 -15.84
N PHE A 126 -14.55 8.49 -15.47
CA PHE A 126 -14.10 9.79 -15.90
C PHE A 126 -12.93 9.73 -16.87
N SER A 127 -13.08 10.41 -18.01
CA SER A 127 -12.02 10.60 -19.00
C SER A 127 -11.63 12.09 -19.09
N PRO A 128 -10.39 12.49 -18.75
CA PRO A 128 -9.98 13.89 -18.62
C PRO A 128 -9.71 14.61 -19.97
N GLN A 129 -10.31 14.15 -21.07
CA GLN A 129 -9.94 14.55 -22.44
C GLN A 129 -10.31 15.99 -22.83
N THR A 130 -11.15 16.68 -22.05
CA THR A 130 -11.56 18.07 -22.34
C THR A 130 -11.03 19.05 -21.29
N GLU A 131 -10.75 20.31 -21.66
CA GLU A 131 -10.30 21.34 -20.72
C GLU A 131 -11.27 21.53 -19.54
N ARG A 132 -12.57 21.56 -19.82
CA ARG A 132 -13.62 21.63 -18.79
C ARG A 132 -13.55 20.45 -17.80
N ASN A 133 -13.18 19.26 -18.28
CA ASN A 133 -12.99 18.10 -17.41
C ASN A 133 -11.77 18.28 -16.50
N ARG A 134 -10.70 18.92 -16.98
CA ARG A 134 -9.50 19.21 -16.19
C ARG A 134 -9.76 20.20 -15.05
N ASP A 135 -10.55 21.26 -15.30
CA ASP A 135 -10.92 22.22 -14.25
C ASP A 135 -11.72 21.57 -13.12
N ILE A 136 -12.67 20.69 -13.48
CA ILE A 136 -13.48 19.98 -12.49
C ILE A 136 -12.63 18.96 -11.71
N VAL A 137 -11.70 18.27 -12.36
CA VAL A 137 -10.71 17.39 -11.69
C VAL A 137 -9.81 18.18 -10.74
N ARG A 138 -9.36 19.36 -11.15
CA ARG A 138 -8.58 20.24 -10.27
C ARG A 138 -9.40 20.67 -9.06
N ARG A 139 -10.67 21.02 -9.26
CA ARG A 139 -11.60 21.37 -8.18
C ARG A 139 -11.80 20.21 -7.21
N SER A 140 -12.06 19.00 -7.72
CA SER A 140 -12.21 17.81 -6.85
C SER A 140 -10.92 17.52 -6.09
N GLY A 141 -9.76 17.65 -6.74
CA GLY A 141 -8.44 17.55 -6.09
C GLY A 141 -8.26 18.54 -4.94
N LEU A 142 -8.66 19.81 -5.12
CA LEU A 142 -8.58 20.82 -4.06
C LEU A 142 -9.46 20.46 -2.85
N LEU A 143 -10.67 19.94 -3.06
CA LEU A 143 -11.56 19.50 -1.98
C LEU A 143 -10.96 18.34 -1.19
N LEU A 144 -10.38 17.35 -1.90
CA LEU A 144 -9.68 16.24 -1.26
C LEU A 144 -8.49 16.71 -0.45
N TRP A 145 -7.69 17.65 -0.98
CA TRP A 145 -6.54 18.23 -0.28
C TRP A 145 -6.94 19.04 0.96
N GLN A 146 -8.02 19.79 0.91
CA GLN A 146 -8.56 20.52 2.07
C GLN A 146 -8.90 19.56 3.21
N LEU A 147 -9.57 18.44 2.90
CA LEU A 147 -9.89 17.41 3.89
C LEU A 147 -8.65 16.65 4.34
N LEU A 148 -7.68 16.40 3.46
CA LEU A 148 -6.45 15.68 3.81
C LEU A 148 -5.58 16.49 4.79
N MET A 149 -5.46 17.80 4.55
CA MET A 149 -4.62 18.72 5.34
C MET A 149 -5.31 19.26 6.59
N ALA A 150 -6.60 18.97 6.78
CA ALA A 150 -7.31 19.49 7.94
C ALA A 150 -6.72 18.96 9.26
N PRO A 151 -6.75 19.75 10.35
CA PRO A 151 -6.31 19.31 11.67
C PRO A 151 -7.11 18.09 12.14
N ARG A 152 -6.47 17.20 12.92
CA ARG A 152 -7.12 16.01 13.50
C ARG A 152 -8.35 16.33 14.36
N ASP A 153 -8.38 17.52 14.95
CA ASP A 153 -9.50 17.95 15.79
C ASP A 153 -10.74 18.33 14.98
N GLN A 154 -10.58 18.57 13.67
CA GLN A 154 -11.65 19.02 12.77
C GLN A 154 -12.21 17.88 11.91
N ILE A 155 -11.42 16.81 11.69
CA ILE A 155 -11.80 15.70 10.82
C ILE A 155 -11.57 14.36 11.53
N CYS A 156 -12.61 13.52 11.53
CA CYS A 156 -12.52 12.18 12.09
C CYS A 156 -11.64 11.24 11.24
N ALA A 157 -11.07 10.22 11.88
CA ALA A 157 -10.17 9.27 11.24
C ALA A 157 -10.83 8.53 10.06
N GLU A 158 -12.15 8.33 10.10
CA GLU A 158 -12.92 7.69 9.04
C GLU A 158 -12.96 8.55 7.77
N ILE A 159 -13.16 9.86 7.89
CA ILE A 159 -13.12 10.77 6.74
C ILE A 159 -11.69 10.82 6.18
N GLN A 160 -10.68 10.98 7.02
CA GLN A 160 -9.28 11.02 6.58
C GLN A 160 -8.89 9.75 5.80
N LYS A 161 -9.36 8.58 6.25
CA LYS A 161 -9.19 7.31 5.54
C LYS A 161 -9.85 7.31 4.16
N GLU A 162 -11.11 7.73 4.06
CA GLU A 162 -11.83 7.75 2.77
C GLU A 162 -11.26 8.79 1.79
N VAL A 163 -10.70 9.91 2.29
CA VAL A 163 -9.95 10.88 1.48
C VAL A 163 -8.71 10.23 0.87
N CYS A 164 -7.92 9.51 1.68
CA CYS A 164 -6.73 8.82 1.19
C CYS A 164 -7.08 7.78 0.11
N LEU A 165 -8.17 7.02 0.32
CA LEU A 165 -8.68 6.06 -0.67
C LEU A 165 -9.15 6.74 -1.96
N ALA A 166 -9.84 7.88 -1.86
CA ALA A 166 -10.29 8.65 -3.03
C ALA A 166 -9.11 9.18 -3.85
N ILE A 167 -8.10 9.77 -3.20
CA ILE A 167 -6.88 10.24 -3.87
C ILE A 167 -6.14 9.07 -4.53
N SER A 168 -5.95 7.96 -3.81
CA SER A 168 -5.27 6.77 -4.37
C SER A 168 -6.04 6.17 -5.55
N SER A 169 -7.37 6.11 -5.49
CA SER A 169 -8.21 5.59 -6.58
C SER A 169 -8.19 6.49 -7.82
N GLY A 170 -7.95 7.79 -7.64
CA GLY A 170 -7.84 8.76 -8.70
C GLY A 170 -6.42 9.23 -9.01
N LEU A 171 -5.39 8.49 -8.63
CA LEU A 171 -3.99 8.93 -8.71
C LEU A 171 -3.64 9.44 -10.13
N ASN A 172 -3.92 8.65 -11.15
CA ASN A 172 -3.61 8.98 -12.56
C ASN A 172 -4.50 10.09 -13.14
N ILE A 173 -5.66 10.35 -12.54
CA ILE A 173 -6.58 11.41 -12.98
C ILE A 173 -6.22 12.74 -12.33
N LEU A 174 -5.93 12.72 -11.02
CA LEU A 174 -5.60 13.89 -10.23
C LEU A 174 -4.18 14.40 -10.50
N TYR A 175 -3.26 13.51 -10.87
CA TYR A 175 -1.86 13.79 -11.15
C TYR A 175 -1.50 13.23 -12.52
N PRO A 176 -1.87 13.93 -13.62
CA PRO A 176 -1.56 13.48 -14.96
C PRO A 176 -0.06 13.44 -15.22
N GLY A 177 0.48 12.23 -15.37
CA GLY A 177 1.86 12.00 -15.80
C GLY A 177 2.83 11.70 -14.67
N GLU A 178 3.96 11.11 -15.04
CA GLU A 178 4.93 10.56 -14.09
C GLU A 178 5.54 11.63 -13.17
N ALA A 179 5.84 12.81 -13.70
CA ALA A 179 6.45 13.89 -12.92
C ALA A 179 5.55 14.38 -11.77
N GLU A 180 4.24 14.47 -11.98
CA GLU A 180 3.28 14.90 -10.96
C GLU A 180 3.10 13.83 -9.89
N ILE A 181 3.02 12.56 -10.28
CA ILE A 181 2.99 11.43 -9.36
C ILE A 181 4.28 11.37 -8.54
N ASN A 182 5.45 11.54 -9.17
CA ASN A 182 6.74 11.57 -8.49
C ASN A 182 6.83 12.72 -7.48
N ASN A 183 6.30 13.90 -7.82
CA ASN A 183 6.25 15.03 -6.89
C ASN A 183 5.33 14.76 -5.68
N LEU A 184 4.16 14.16 -5.92
CA LEU A 184 3.27 13.73 -4.84
C LEU A 184 3.95 12.71 -3.93
N LEU A 185 4.56 11.68 -4.53
CA LEU A 185 5.24 10.61 -3.78
C LEU A 185 6.38 11.18 -2.94
N LYS A 186 7.19 12.07 -3.52
CA LYS A 186 8.24 12.79 -2.79
C LYS A 186 7.65 13.55 -1.60
N LEU A 187 6.57 14.30 -1.78
CA LEU A 187 5.90 15.03 -0.71
C LEU A 187 5.41 14.11 0.42
N VAL A 188 4.70 13.02 0.10
CA VAL A 188 4.16 12.11 1.12
C VAL A 188 5.28 11.30 1.82
N LEU A 189 6.40 11.04 1.16
CA LEU A 189 7.55 10.36 1.73
C LEU A 189 8.36 11.28 2.66
N THR A 190 8.53 12.56 2.33
CA THR A 190 9.34 13.49 3.13
C THR A 190 8.55 14.18 4.25
N GLU A 191 7.30 14.56 4.01
CA GLU A 191 6.48 15.31 4.96
C GLU A 191 5.45 14.43 5.71
N GLY A 192 5.35 13.15 5.35
CA GLY A 192 4.43 12.19 5.97
C GLY A 192 4.56 12.09 7.49
N GLU A 193 5.77 12.23 8.02
CA GLU A 193 5.99 12.16 9.47
C GLU A 193 5.38 13.33 10.25
N ARG A 194 5.31 14.51 9.61
CA ARG A 194 4.80 15.73 10.23
C ARG A 194 3.30 15.86 10.09
N ASN A 195 2.70 15.20 9.10
CA ASN A 195 1.28 15.26 8.81
C ASN A 195 0.68 13.87 8.69
N SER A 196 -0.24 13.53 9.59
CA SER A 196 -0.83 12.18 9.61
C SER A 196 -1.68 11.85 8.39
N GLY A 197 -2.30 12.85 7.76
CA GLY A 197 -3.01 12.66 6.50
C GLY A 197 -2.05 12.25 5.39
N LEU A 198 -0.89 12.91 5.29
CA LEU A 198 0.18 12.53 4.35
C LEU A 198 0.75 11.13 4.66
N SER A 199 0.98 10.81 5.93
CA SER A 199 1.42 9.45 6.33
C SER A 199 0.40 8.39 5.91
N GLN A 200 -0.89 8.64 6.13
CA GLN A 200 -1.93 7.70 5.77
C GLN A 200 -2.07 7.57 4.25
N LEU A 201 -1.97 8.69 3.51
CA LEU A 201 -1.99 8.68 2.05
C LEU A 201 -0.81 7.89 1.48
N ARG A 202 0.41 8.12 2.01
CA ARG A 202 1.60 7.32 1.68
C ARG A 202 1.32 5.83 1.86
N ASP A 203 0.78 5.45 3.03
CA ASP A 203 0.55 4.05 3.35
C ASP A 203 -0.48 3.40 2.42
N VAL A 204 -1.55 4.13 2.04
CA VAL A 204 -2.55 3.66 1.08
C VAL A 204 -1.96 3.50 -0.32
N ILE A 205 -1.24 4.51 -0.82
CA ILE A 205 -0.63 4.46 -2.16
C ILE A 205 0.38 3.32 -2.25
N LEU A 206 1.31 3.21 -1.29
CA LEU A 206 2.33 2.17 -1.31
C LEU A 206 1.75 0.76 -1.16
N THR A 207 0.66 0.59 -0.39
CA THR A 207 -0.02 -0.71 -0.31
C THR A 207 -0.65 -1.08 -1.66
N ASN A 208 -1.32 -0.14 -2.33
CA ASN A 208 -1.93 -0.38 -3.64
C ASN A 208 -0.87 -0.69 -4.71
N LEU A 209 0.23 0.07 -4.75
CA LEU A 209 1.34 -0.20 -5.67
C LEU A 209 2.01 -1.55 -5.39
N ALA A 210 2.14 -1.96 -4.11
CA ALA A 210 2.67 -3.26 -3.74
C ALA A 210 1.77 -4.40 -4.24
N GLU A 211 0.45 -4.26 -4.08
CA GLU A 211 -0.53 -5.23 -4.58
C GLU A 211 -0.51 -5.31 -6.12
N GLN A 212 -0.36 -4.19 -6.81
CA GLN A 212 -0.21 -4.17 -8.28
C GLN A 212 1.05 -4.90 -8.73
N LEU A 213 2.20 -4.63 -8.10
CA LEU A 213 3.46 -5.33 -8.41
C LEU A 213 3.40 -6.84 -8.15
N GLN A 214 2.72 -7.26 -7.08
CA GLN A 214 2.58 -8.68 -6.73
C GLN A 214 1.65 -9.43 -7.69
N ASN A 215 0.63 -8.76 -8.22
CA ASN A 215 -0.30 -9.36 -9.18
C ASN A 215 0.24 -9.34 -10.62
N ASN A 216 1.30 -8.59 -10.88
CA ASN A 216 1.87 -8.50 -12.20
C ASN A 216 2.60 -9.80 -12.59
N ARG A 217 2.29 -10.34 -13.77
CA ARG A 217 2.91 -11.55 -14.31
C ARG A 217 3.99 -11.18 -15.31
N PHE A 218 5.12 -11.89 -15.25
CA PHE A 218 6.22 -11.75 -16.20
C PHE A 218 5.75 -11.77 -17.66
N GLY A 219 6.14 -10.75 -18.43
CA GLY A 219 5.81 -10.60 -19.85
C GLY A 219 4.48 -9.89 -20.11
N SER A 220 3.93 -9.16 -19.14
CA SER A 220 2.78 -8.29 -19.36
C SER A 220 3.20 -7.02 -20.11
N GLU A 221 2.30 -6.46 -20.95
CA GLU A 221 2.58 -5.20 -21.68
C GLU A 221 2.78 -3.99 -20.73
N ASP A 222 2.43 -4.14 -19.45
CA ASP A 222 2.53 -3.10 -18.42
C ASP A 222 3.75 -3.27 -17.47
N ASP A 223 4.69 -4.18 -17.76
CA ASP A 223 5.76 -4.58 -16.82
C ASP A 223 6.61 -3.42 -16.27
N ASP A 224 6.79 -2.34 -17.05
CA ASP A 224 7.61 -1.19 -16.64
C ASP A 224 6.88 -0.12 -15.81
N HIS A 225 5.54 -0.14 -15.75
CA HIS A 225 4.76 1.02 -15.29
C HIS A 225 4.48 1.08 -13.78
N TYR A 226 4.81 0.02 -13.03
CA TYR A 226 4.42 -0.09 -11.61
C TYR A 226 5.58 0.06 -10.61
N ARG A 227 6.83 0.07 -11.09
CA ARG A 227 8.00 0.27 -10.24
C ARG A 227 8.31 1.77 -10.12
N LEU A 228 8.44 2.24 -8.89
CA LEU A 228 8.92 3.59 -8.61
C LEU A 228 10.40 3.73 -8.97
N ASN A 229 10.79 4.93 -9.39
CA ASN A 229 12.18 5.23 -9.71
C ASN A 229 13.13 5.09 -8.51
N ASP A 230 14.43 5.03 -8.79
CA ASP A 230 15.46 4.77 -7.78
C ASP A 230 15.55 5.89 -6.70
N GLU A 231 15.23 7.14 -7.04
CA GLU A 231 15.18 8.24 -6.05
C GLU A 231 14.09 7.99 -5.00
N LEU A 232 12.88 7.62 -5.44
CA LEU A 232 11.76 7.32 -4.55
C LEU A 232 12.00 6.04 -3.74
N LEU A 233 12.59 5.01 -4.36
CA LEU A 233 12.98 3.79 -3.65
C LEU A 233 13.97 4.09 -2.51
N HIS A 234 14.94 4.99 -2.73
CA HIS A 234 15.87 5.42 -1.70
C HIS A 234 15.18 6.11 -0.52
N TYR A 235 14.20 6.99 -0.77
CA TYR A 235 13.41 7.59 0.31
C TYR A 235 12.62 6.53 1.09
N ILE A 236 11.98 5.58 0.39
CA ILE A 236 11.23 4.49 1.03
C ILE A 236 12.17 3.65 1.90
N LEU A 237 13.35 3.29 1.40
CA LEU A 237 14.33 2.52 2.16
C LEU A 237 14.79 3.25 3.42
N LYS A 238 15.10 4.55 3.35
CA LYS A 238 15.43 5.35 4.54
C LYS A 238 14.33 5.32 5.59
N ILE A 239 13.06 5.40 5.16
CA ILE A 239 11.92 5.28 6.08
C ILE A 239 11.91 3.89 6.72
N VAL A 240 12.11 2.83 5.93
CA VAL A 240 12.11 1.44 6.41
C VAL A 240 13.24 1.14 7.39
N VAL A 241 14.45 1.64 7.13
CA VAL A 241 15.60 1.54 8.06
C VAL A 241 15.24 2.19 9.39
N ARG A 242 14.76 3.44 9.34
CA ARG A 242 14.38 4.20 10.53
C ARG A 242 13.22 3.54 11.30
N GLU A 243 12.17 3.10 10.61
CA GLU A 243 11.04 2.38 11.22
C GLU A 243 11.51 1.08 11.89
N SER A 244 12.43 0.35 11.27
CA SER A 244 13.05 -0.85 11.83
C SER A 244 13.84 -0.55 13.10
N CYS A 245 14.69 0.48 13.10
CA CYS A 245 15.45 0.92 14.27
C CYS A 245 14.54 1.36 15.43
N VAL A 246 13.47 2.12 15.13
CA VAL A 246 12.47 2.52 16.13
C VAL A 246 11.76 1.30 16.71
N LEU A 247 11.39 0.33 15.87
CA LEU A 247 10.72 -0.89 16.31
C LEU A 247 11.61 -1.71 17.25
N ILE A 248 12.90 -1.86 16.92
CA ILE A 248 13.88 -2.54 17.77
C ILE A 248 14.07 -1.78 19.09
N THR A 249 14.22 -0.45 19.06
CA THR A 249 14.40 0.39 20.25
C THR A 249 13.21 0.28 21.22
N LYS A 250 11.99 0.09 20.71
CA LYS A 250 10.80 -0.11 21.56
C LYS A 250 10.93 -1.33 22.48
N CYS A 251 11.73 -2.33 22.14
CA CYS A 251 11.98 -3.48 23.02
C CYS A 251 12.56 -3.09 24.38
N GLN A 252 13.26 -1.95 24.44
CA GLN A 252 13.88 -1.44 25.66
C GLN A 252 13.01 -0.36 26.34
N THR A 253 12.35 0.50 25.57
CA THR A 253 11.80 1.76 26.08
C THR A 253 10.35 1.70 26.52
N VAL A 254 9.55 0.77 25.98
CA VAL A 254 8.10 0.72 26.26
C VAL A 254 7.78 -0.03 27.55
N SER A 255 6.60 0.24 28.12
CA SER A 255 6.08 -0.48 29.29
C SER A 255 5.86 -1.98 29.00
N LYS A 256 5.74 -2.81 30.03
CA LYS A 256 5.48 -4.25 29.85
C LYS A 256 4.19 -4.53 29.07
N ASP A 257 3.13 -3.78 29.36
CA ASP A 257 1.83 -3.96 28.68
C ASP A 257 1.91 -3.52 27.21
N ASP A 258 2.60 -2.41 26.94
CA ASP A 258 2.80 -1.94 25.57
C ASP A 258 3.72 -2.86 24.77
N PHE A 259 4.70 -3.51 25.44
CA PHE A 259 5.54 -4.52 24.82
C PHE A 259 4.73 -5.75 24.40
N GLN A 260 3.82 -6.23 25.25
CA GLN A 260 2.92 -7.34 24.90
C GLN A 260 1.98 -6.99 23.75
N ARG A 261 1.43 -5.76 23.75
CA ARG A 261 0.64 -5.25 22.61
C ARG A 261 1.48 -5.22 21.33
N LEU A 262 2.73 -4.78 21.42
CA LEU A 262 3.64 -4.76 20.28
C LEU A 262 3.86 -6.17 19.72
N LEU A 263 4.17 -7.15 20.57
CA LEU A 263 4.37 -8.53 20.14
C LEU A 263 3.12 -9.14 19.48
N SER A 264 1.92 -8.73 19.89
CA SER A 264 0.67 -9.20 19.26
C SER A 264 0.48 -8.74 17.81
N THR A 265 1.24 -7.74 17.37
CA THR A 265 1.17 -7.17 16.02
C THR A 265 2.28 -7.67 15.10
N VAL A 266 3.26 -8.40 15.62
CA VAL A 266 4.43 -8.89 14.89
C VAL A 266 4.16 -10.31 14.35
N PRO A 267 4.58 -10.65 13.11
CA PRO A 267 5.37 -9.85 12.17
C PRO A 267 4.50 -9.12 11.13
N ALA A 268 3.94 -7.94 11.47
CA ALA A 268 3.33 -7.06 10.49
C ALA A 268 4.37 -6.08 9.92
N ALA A 269 4.59 -6.14 8.61
CA ALA A 269 5.41 -5.16 7.89
C ALA A 269 4.65 -3.82 7.71
N SER A 270 5.38 -2.70 7.76
CA SER A 270 4.85 -1.38 7.39
C SER A 270 4.52 -1.31 5.89
N SER A 271 3.72 -0.35 5.46
CA SER A 271 3.37 -0.21 4.04
C SER A 271 4.60 0.09 3.16
N CYS A 272 5.57 0.84 3.68
CA CYS A 272 6.86 1.06 3.02
C CYS A 272 7.65 -0.25 2.86
N LEU A 273 7.74 -1.06 3.91
CA LEU A 273 8.43 -2.36 3.86
C LEU A 273 7.72 -3.34 2.92
N ARG A 274 6.38 -3.39 2.95
CA ARG A 274 5.59 -4.22 2.02
C ARG A 274 5.84 -3.85 0.56
N TYR A 275 5.96 -2.56 0.26
CA TYR A 275 6.30 -2.12 -1.10
C TYR A 275 7.70 -2.58 -1.52
N LEU A 276 8.71 -2.42 -0.66
CA LEU A 276 10.07 -2.92 -0.97
C LEU A 276 10.10 -4.45 -1.15
N MET A 277 9.34 -5.20 -0.34
CA MET A 277 9.20 -6.65 -0.52
C MET A 277 8.58 -6.98 -1.89
N ALA A 278 7.56 -6.23 -2.31
CA ALA A 278 6.94 -6.41 -3.63
C ALA A 278 7.92 -6.11 -4.78
N VAL A 279 8.68 -5.01 -4.69
CA VAL A 279 9.71 -4.66 -5.68
C VAL A 279 10.80 -5.72 -5.75
N GLN A 280 11.32 -6.16 -4.59
CA GLN A 280 12.32 -7.22 -4.51
C GLN A 280 11.80 -8.50 -5.16
N ASN A 281 10.62 -8.97 -4.76
CA ASN A 281 10.03 -10.19 -5.31
C ASN A 281 9.77 -10.09 -6.82
N HIS A 282 9.30 -8.94 -7.30
CA HIS A 282 9.04 -8.71 -8.71
C HIS A 282 10.32 -8.82 -9.54
N LEU A 283 11.40 -8.10 -9.14
CA LEU A 283 12.69 -8.16 -9.85
C LEU A 283 13.31 -9.55 -9.82
N LEU A 284 13.27 -10.23 -8.67
CA LEU A 284 13.84 -11.56 -8.49
C LEU A 284 13.05 -12.61 -9.27
N SER A 285 11.72 -12.57 -9.22
CA SER A 285 10.86 -13.47 -9.99
C SER A 285 11.11 -13.32 -11.49
N ASN A 286 11.17 -12.08 -12.00
CA ASN A 286 11.44 -11.83 -13.41
C ASN A 286 12.83 -12.35 -13.83
N THR A 287 13.81 -12.29 -12.93
CA THR A 287 15.17 -12.79 -13.22
C THR A 287 15.27 -14.32 -13.19
N ILE A 288 14.50 -14.99 -12.32
CA ILE A 288 14.50 -16.46 -12.20
C ILE A 288 13.75 -17.10 -13.39
N LEU A 289 12.71 -16.44 -13.91
CA LEU A 289 11.90 -16.95 -15.01
C LEU A 289 12.60 -16.90 -16.37
N ILE A 290 13.64 -16.07 -16.52
CA ILE A 290 14.49 -16.04 -17.71
C ILE A 290 15.35 -17.31 -17.75
N LYS A 291 15.11 -18.15 -18.76
CA LYS A 291 15.96 -19.31 -19.02
C LYS A 291 17.20 -18.85 -19.78
N PRO A 292 18.41 -19.28 -19.38
CA PRO A 292 19.60 -19.05 -20.20
C PRO A 292 19.41 -19.80 -21.53
N ASP A 293 19.57 -19.10 -22.66
CA ASP A 293 19.59 -19.74 -23.97
C ASP A 293 20.75 -20.75 -24.01
N GLU A 294 20.47 -22.03 -24.24
CA GLU A 294 21.52 -23.07 -24.32
C GLU A 294 22.39 -22.95 -25.58
N ASN A 295 22.09 -22.02 -26.51
CA ASN A 295 22.59 -22.11 -27.88
C ASN A 295 23.01 -20.81 -28.57
N ASP A 296 23.15 -19.68 -27.88
CA ASP A 296 23.63 -18.46 -28.54
C ASP A 296 24.69 -17.71 -27.74
N ASP A 297 25.93 -17.75 -28.26
CA ASP A 297 27.05 -16.85 -27.93
C ASP A 297 26.78 -15.38 -28.34
N SER A 298 25.52 -15.01 -28.56
CA SER A 298 25.14 -13.65 -28.92
C SER A 298 24.74 -12.89 -27.66
N ASP A 299 25.69 -12.10 -27.15
CA ASP A 299 25.52 -11.08 -26.11
C ASP A 299 24.44 -10.01 -26.40
N SER A 300 23.72 -10.16 -27.53
CA SER A 300 22.76 -9.25 -28.16
C SER A 300 21.35 -9.83 -28.32
N SER A 301 20.99 -10.94 -27.66
CA SER A 301 19.59 -11.38 -27.63
C SER A 301 18.77 -10.43 -26.76
N LEU A 302 17.51 -10.17 -27.14
CA LEU A 302 16.59 -9.32 -26.34
C LEU A 302 16.47 -9.83 -24.89
N GLN A 303 16.49 -11.14 -24.69
CA GLN A 303 16.48 -11.75 -23.35
C GLN A 303 17.78 -11.48 -22.58
N GLY A 304 18.94 -11.46 -23.26
CA GLY A 304 20.22 -11.10 -22.69
C GLY A 304 20.29 -9.63 -22.25
N GLU A 305 19.73 -8.71 -23.04
CA GLU A 305 19.64 -7.29 -22.68
C GLU A 305 18.71 -7.05 -21.49
N THR A 306 17.50 -7.63 -21.49
CA THR A 306 16.58 -7.57 -20.35
C THR A 306 17.20 -8.16 -19.08
N LEU A 307 17.93 -9.27 -19.19
CA LEU A 307 18.64 -9.86 -18.05
C LEU A 307 19.75 -8.94 -17.51
N LYS A 308 20.48 -8.23 -18.38
CA LYS A 308 21.50 -7.24 -17.97
C LYS A 308 20.88 -6.05 -17.22
N GLU A 309 19.74 -5.55 -17.68
CA GLU A 309 19.00 -4.46 -17.02
C GLU A 309 18.45 -4.89 -15.65
N LEU A 310 17.85 -6.08 -15.57
CA LEU A 310 17.37 -6.66 -14.32
C LEU A 310 18.50 -6.88 -13.31
N LYS A 311 19.66 -7.40 -13.76
CA LYS A 311 20.86 -7.55 -12.91
C LYS A 311 21.32 -6.21 -12.35
N THR A 312 21.34 -5.16 -13.17
CA THR A 312 21.75 -3.82 -12.75
C THR A 312 20.77 -3.25 -11.71
N SER A 313 19.47 -3.42 -11.94
CA SER A 313 18.42 -3.05 -11.00
C SER A 313 18.52 -3.80 -9.67
N ILE A 314 18.72 -5.12 -9.72
CA ILE A 314 18.89 -5.97 -8.53
C ILE A 314 20.14 -5.57 -7.77
N LEU A 315 21.25 -5.30 -8.46
CA LEU A 315 22.49 -4.90 -7.82
C LEU A 315 22.33 -3.56 -7.07
N SER A 316 21.69 -2.57 -7.71
CA SER A 316 21.37 -1.29 -7.07
C SER A 316 20.52 -1.49 -5.82
N LEU A 317 19.41 -2.25 -5.93
CA LEU A 317 18.52 -2.53 -4.81
C LEU A 317 19.22 -3.30 -3.69
N ALA A 318 19.99 -4.34 -4.03
CA ALA A 318 20.72 -5.17 -3.08
C ALA A 318 21.73 -4.35 -2.28
N THR A 319 22.51 -3.51 -2.96
CA THR A 319 23.51 -2.64 -2.32
C THR A 319 22.85 -1.71 -1.30
N GLN A 320 21.71 -1.11 -1.67
CA GLN A 320 20.97 -0.24 -0.77
C GLN A 320 20.38 -1.03 0.41
N ILE A 321 19.74 -2.17 0.17
CA ILE A 321 19.19 -3.04 1.23
C ILE A 321 20.27 -3.46 2.23
N LEU A 322 21.42 -3.93 1.75
CA LEU A 322 22.52 -4.37 2.63
C LEU A 322 23.07 -3.22 3.47
N THR A 323 23.20 -2.01 2.88
CA THR A 323 23.59 -0.80 3.62
C THR A 323 22.58 -0.48 4.73
N GLY A 324 21.28 -0.56 4.43
CA GLY A 324 20.25 -0.35 5.46
C GLY A 324 20.22 -1.46 6.51
N CYS A 325 20.48 -2.72 6.13
CA CYS A 325 20.59 -3.83 7.08
C CYS A 325 21.75 -3.65 8.06
N ASP A 326 22.86 -3.07 7.61
CA ASP A 326 24.01 -2.72 8.46
C ASP A 326 23.59 -1.77 9.59
N GLU A 327 22.93 -0.67 9.27
CA GLU A 327 22.41 0.30 10.26
C GLU A 327 21.42 -0.35 11.26
N VAL A 328 20.52 -1.21 10.76
CA VAL A 328 19.53 -1.89 11.61
C VAL A 328 20.18 -2.95 12.50
N LEU A 329 21.21 -3.64 12.03
CA LEU A 329 21.98 -4.60 12.84
C LEU A 329 22.78 -3.90 13.93
N GLU A 330 23.39 -2.76 13.64
CA GLU A 330 24.09 -1.97 14.65
C GLU A 330 23.11 -1.59 15.79
N MET A 331 21.91 -1.11 15.43
CA MET A 331 20.86 -0.82 16.41
C MET A 331 20.40 -2.07 17.18
N LEU A 332 20.28 -3.22 16.51
CA LEU A 332 19.95 -4.49 17.16
C LEU A 332 21.02 -4.90 18.18
N GLN A 333 22.29 -4.77 17.84
CA GLN A 333 23.41 -5.07 18.73
C GLN A 333 23.41 -4.13 19.94
N GLN A 334 23.22 -2.83 19.72
CA GLN A 334 23.13 -1.82 20.77
C GLN A 334 21.99 -2.13 21.75
N VAL A 335 20.78 -2.39 21.25
CA VAL A 335 19.61 -2.74 22.08
C VAL A 335 19.79 -4.06 22.81
N THR A 336 20.35 -5.08 22.15
CA THR A 336 20.62 -6.38 22.78
C THR A 336 21.60 -6.24 23.94
N THR A 337 22.71 -5.52 23.73
CA THR A 337 23.71 -5.24 24.76
C THR A 337 23.10 -4.46 25.92
N ALA A 338 22.28 -3.45 25.63
CA ALA A 338 21.59 -2.66 26.65
C ALA A 338 20.61 -3.50 27.47
N LEU A 339 19.85 -4.39 26.83
CA LEU A 339 18.92 -5.30 27.52
C LEU A 339 19.66 -6.29 28.41
N ILE A 340 20.76 -6.89 27.92
CA ILE A 340 21.59 -7.83 28.71
C ILE A 340 22.09 -7.15 30.00
N ASN A 341 22.58 -5.92 29.87
CA ASN A 341 23.15 -5.14 30.98
C ASN A 341 22.11 -4.39 31.82
N SER A 342 20.81 -4.53 31.52
CA SER A 342 19.74 -3.84 32.25
C SER A 342 19.21 -4.66 33.44
N ASP A 343 18.75 -3.96 34.48
CA ASP A 343 18.07 -4.54 35.65
C ASP A 343 16.54 -4.67 35.44
N ILE A 344 16.09 -4.76 34.19
CA ILE A 344 14.67 -4.87 33.85
C ILE A 344 14.12 -6.25 34.27
N ALA A 345 13.04 -6.27 35.07
CA ALA A 345 12.48 -7.50 35.63
C ALA A 345 11.99 -8.52 34.56
N ASP A 346 11.53 -8.05 33.40
CA ASP A 346 11.06 -8.85 32.27
C ASP A 346 12.12 -9.02 31.16
N ARG A 347 13.41 -8.87 31.47
CA ARG A 347 14.53 -8.95 30.51
C ARG A 347 14.48 -10.18 29.59
N GLU A 348 14.26 -11.37 30.14
CA GLU A 348 14.22 -12.61 29.34
C GLU A 348 13.07 -12.60 28.32
N GLN A 349 11.91 -12.08 28.72
CA GLN A 349 10.76 -11.92 27.83
C GLN A 349 11.06 -10.90 26.73
N ARG A 350 11.78 -9.80 27.06
CA ARG A 350 12.19 -8.79 26.09
C ARG A 350 13.21 -9.33 25.08
N LEU A 351 14.18 -10.13 25.51
CA LEU A 351 15.15 -10.76 24.61
C LEU A 351 14.47 -11.76 23.65
N LYS A 352 13.53 -12.57 24.14
CA LYS A 352 12.73 -13.46 23.27
C LYS A 352 11.84 -12.68 22.30
N GLY A 353 11.23 -11.60 22.78
CA GLY A 353 10.41 -10.74 21.94
C GLY A 353 11.21 -9.93 20.91
N LEU A 354 12.47 -9.62 21.21
CA LEU A 354 13.39 -8.94 20.29
C LEU A 354 13.62 -9.78 19.02
N GLU A 355 13.80 -11.09 19.15
CA GLU A 355 13.90 -12.00 18.00
C GLU A 355 12.65 -11.92 17.10
N GLN A 356 11.46 -11.91 17.71
CA GLN A 356 10.20 -11.77 16.97
C GLN A 356 10.12 -10.41 16.28
N ILE A 357 10.46 -9.34 16.99
CA ILE A 357 10.45 -7.98 16.47
C ILE A 357 11.42 -7.82 15.29
N THR A 358 12.61 -8.41 15.36
CA THR A 358 13.56 -8.41 14.23
C THR A 358 12.95 -9.04 12.98
N LYS A 359 12.10 -10.07 13.11
CA LYS A 359 11.38 -10.67 11.96
C LYS A 359 10.39 -9.71 11.28
N ALA A 360 9.90 -8.69 11.98
CA ALA A 360 9.04 -7.64 11.41
C ALA A 360 9.81 -6.50 10.72
N THR A 361 11.14 -6.48 10.83
CA THR A 361 11.99 -5.45 10.22
C THR A 361 12.46 -5.85 8.83
N MET A 362 13.20 -4.96 8.16
CA MET A 362 13.88 -5.30 6.91
C MET A 362 14.88 -6.47 7.03
N LEU A 363 15.46 -6.70 8.22
CA LEU A 363 16.31 -7.86 8.47
C LEU A 363 15.55 -9.17 8.37
N GLY A 364 14.28 -9.19 8.76
CA GLY A 364 13.43 -10.37 8.65
C GLY A 364 12.83 -10.58 7.27
N HIS A 365 12.39 -9.49 6.63
CA HIS A 365 11.61 -9.57 5.41
C HIS A 365 12.44 -9.49 4.11
N LEU A 366 13.48 -8.65 4.05
CA LEU A 366 14.24 -8.41 2.81
C LEU A 366 15.53 -9.22 2.74
N LEU A 367 16.26 -9.30 3.86
CA LEU A 367 17.60 -9.92 3.88
C LEU A 367 17.57 -11.43 3.53
N PRO A 368 16.69 -12.28 4.10
CA PRO A 368 16.71 -13.72 3.80
C PRO A 368 16.35 -14.02 2.34
N VAL A 369 15.38 -13.28 1.80
CA VAL A 369 14.97 -13.38 0.39
C VAL A 369 16.12 -12.98 -0.51
N LEU A 370 16.79 -11.86 -0.21
CA LEU A 370 17.94 -11.39 -0.98
C LEU A 370 19.06 -12.44 -1.02
N LEU A 371 19.47 -12.93 0.16
CA LEU A 371 20.56 -13.90 0.28
C LEU A 371 20.25 -15.20 -0.46
N THR A 372 19.02 -15.69 -0.35
CA THR A 372 18.61 -16.93 -1.04
C THR A 372 18.59 -16.72 -2.55
N SER A 373 18.11 -15.58 -3.03
CA SER A 373 18.03 -15.32 -4.47
C SER A 373 19.39 -15.02 -5.12
N LEU A 374 20.34 -14.41 -4.39
CA LEU A 374 21.70 -14.22 -4.88
C LEU A 374 22.45 -15.55 -5.13
N MET A 375 21.95 -16.66 -4.57
CA MET A 375 22.45 -18.00 -4.87
C MET A 375 21.91 -18.57 -6.20
N HIS A 376 21.05 -17.86 -6.93
CA HIS A 376 20.51 -18.35 -8.20
C HIS A 376 21.56 -18.24 -9.34
N PRO A 377 21.70 -19.24 -10.24
CA PRO A 377 22.71 -19.22 -11.31
C PRO A 377 22.69 -17.96 -12.17
N ASN A 378 21.50 -17.41 -12.46
CA ASN A 378 21.40 -16.16 -13.22
C ASN A 378 22.04 -14.97 -12.50
N LEU A 379 22.12 -14.97 -11.17
CA LEU A 379 22.64 -13.89 -10.32
C LEU A 379 24.06 -14.17 -9.77
N GLN A 380 24.55 -15.40 -9.89
CA GLN A 380 25.91 -15.77 -9.50
C GLN A 380 26.96 -15.25 -10.50
N THR A 381 27.13 -13.94 -10.57
CA THR A 381 28.16 -13.30 -11.41
C THR A 381 29.27 -12.70 -10.54
N LEU A 382 30.50 -12.67 -11.08
CA LEU A 382 31.64 -12.03 -10.41
C LEU A 382 31.36 -10.56 -10.10
N THR A 383 30.69 -9.85 -11.00
CA THR A 383 30.30 -8.44 -10.80
C THR A 383 29.39 -8.23 -9.59
N MET A 384 28.43 -9.13 -9.34
CA MET A 384 27.57 -9.05 -8.16
C MET A 384 28.35 -9.42 -6.89
N ALA A 385 29.21 -10.43 -6.96
CA ALA A 385 30.06 -10.81 -5.84
C ALA A 385 31.00 -9.67 -5.43
N ASP A 386 31.75 -9.09 -6.36
CA ASP A 386 32.71 -8.02 -6.09
C ASP A 386 32.04 -6.78 -5.46
N ALA A 387 30.83 -6.45 -5.91
CA ALA A 387 30.10 -5.29 -5.42
C ALA A 387 29.47 -5.51 -4.03
N LEU A 388 28.95 -6.70 -3.74
CA LEU A 388 28.18 -6.97 -2.51
C LEU A 388 29.02 -7.59 -1.38
N MET A 389 30.15 -8.23 -1.70
CA MET A 389 30.97 -8.96 -0.73
C MET A 389 31.43 -8.12 0.48
N PRO A 390 31.88 -6.86 0.34
CA PRO A 390 32.30 -6.07 1.50
C PRO A 390 31.17 -5.89 2.53
N GLN A 391 29.95 -5.62 2.07
CA GLN A 391 28.78 -5.43 2.91
C GLN A 391 28.35 -6.74 3.55
N LEU A 392 28.36 -7.85 2.80
CA LEU A 392 28.04 -9.18 3.31
C LEU A 392 28.99 -9.63 4.42
N VAL A 393 30.29 -9.36 4.28
CA VAL A 393 31.28 -9.66 5.32
C VAL A 393 30.98 -8.89 6.61
N GLN A 394 30.64 -7.61 6.49
CA GLN A 394 30.28 -6.78 7.63
C GLN A 394 29.01 -7.28 8.33
N LEU A 395 27.97 -7.62 7.56
CA LEU A 395 26.74 -8.25 8.06
C LEU A 395 27.02 -9.55 8.85
N VAL A 396 27.90 -10.42 8.34
CA VAL A 396 28.29 -11.66 9.02
C VAL A 396 29.01 -11.37 10.34
N LEU A 397 29.89 -10.37 10.37
CA LEU A 397 30.58 -9.96 11.60
C LEU A 397 29.59 -9.48 12.67
N TYR A 398 28.63 -8.61 12.31
CA TYR A 398 27.60 -8.15 13.26
C TYR A 398 26.68 -9.26 13.73
N THR A 399 26.30 -10.19 12.85
CA THR A 399 25.43 -11.32 13.23
C THR A 399 26.14 -12.32 14.15
N SER A 400 27.47 -12.38 14.08
CA SER A 400 28.28 -13.29 14.91
C SER A 400 28.60 -12.73 16.30
N GLN A 401 28.56 -11.39 16.44
CA GLN A 401 28.75 -10.68 17.71
C GLN A 401 27.45 -10.65 18.50
#